data_AF-A0AAD2CMZ0-F1
#
_entry.id   AF-A0AAD2CMZ0-F1
#
_cell.length_a   1.000
_cell.length_b   1.000
_cell.length_c   1.000
_cell.angle_alpha   90.00
_cell.angle_beta   90.00
_cell.angle_gamma   90.00
#
_symmetry.space_group_name_H-M   'P 1'
#
loop_
_entity.id
_entity.type
_entity.pdbx_description
1 polymer ?
#
loop_
_entity_poly.entity_id
_entity_poly.type
_entity_poly.pdbx_seq_one_letter_code
_entity_poly.pdbx_strand_id
1 'polypeptide(L)'
;MKSVSSLLLCLLLATTQHQVKAHPGAVAEGRATCGVEYSTPDSAYVIPDIAEAWYIRRVSTCESPVFWTKFEVTASGTTATAQAEAAQQLYIAAISPEIDRFRDQLKFHGVLYGPGVGADATNGLSAIPSTLPPGITVRDDLGGAAYLAPPESLATCSFVDTNPVMKSFSDVIGGRCMEQYTFDINYDDSLVQGATVFNWWLYSFEHRTVEPGTYYLQTWLTPADDVTQVSPGKYELTLGPWIWYRYASQETLSQAQSQGTSCSCAYNELDYRERVLGRLGGVDAALFQSQLPGGSCAAASNPEPSMCYTIEKEPYRSEDSAIEWSGMFSLQANTTYEWSYFAYFQGAADGIYDYPDPGMFIYVVESADIESVAAQADSSLKAAVDLEPTVTRAAGDIVSIGDEIQYILFTNTSIASNTTVLFQPTADVSIAVFTQHVPSEFMAHVLRNQATGEYVFPTSMTLYSDEGGDTGANNSAGMVTAGVSVASALLGVAAAMAF
;
A
#
# COMPACT_ATOMS: atom_id res chain seq x y z
N MET A 1 -38.78 42.40 -25.99
CA MET A 1 -38.41 41.92 -24.65
C MET A 1 -38.80 40.45 -24.50
N LYS A 2 -38.08 39.57 -25.19
CA LYS A 2 -38.11 38.10 -25.06
C LYS A 2 -36.70 37.66 -25.46
N SER A 3 -36.11 36.68 -24.78
CA SER A 3 -34.76 36.12 -25.03
C SER A 3 -33.58 36.68 -24.22
N VAL A 4 -33.69 36.73 -22.89
CA VAL A 4 -32.49 36.79 -22.00
C VAL A 4 -32.47 35.63 -20.98
N SER A 5 -33.62 35.02 -20.64
CA SER A 5 -33.68 33.98 -19.61
C SER A 5 -33.08 32.60 -19.97
N SER A 6 -32.97 32.23 -21.25
CA SER A 6 -32.41 30.91 -21.62
C SER A 6 -30.89 30.87 -21.68
N LEU A 7 -30.22 32.02 -21.91
CA LEU A 7 -28.75 32.06 -21.93
C LEU A 7 -28.16 31.99 -20.52
N LEU A 8 -28.84 32.59 -19.52
CA LEU A 8 -28.41 32.55 -18.12
C LEU A 8 -28.55 31.16 -17.50
N LEU A 9 -29.55 30.37 -17.93
CA LEU A 9 -29.78 29.02 -17.43
C LEU A 9 -28.75 28.01 -17.98
N CYS A 10 -28.33 28.15 -19.23
CA CYS A 10 -27.22 27.34 -19.78
C CYS A 10 -25.85 27.76 -19.22
N LEU A 11 -25.65 29.04 -18.87
CA LEU A 11 -24.40 29.50 -18.26
C LEU A 11 -24.27 29.05 -16.78
N LEU A 12 -25.39 28.89 -16.06
CA LEU A 12 -25.42 28.31 -14.70
C LEU A 12 -25.25 26.78 -14.69
N LEU A 13 -25.69 26.09 -15.75
CA LEU A 13 -25.46 24.65 -15.93
C LEU A 13 -24.03 24.32 -16.40
N ALA A 14 -23.29 25.30 -16.94
CA ALA A 14 -21.92 25.12 -17.43
C ALA A 14 -20.83 25.45 -16.40
N THR A 15 -21.15 26.12 -15.28
CA THR A 15 -20.14 26.54 -14.27
C THR A 15 -20.06 25.65 -13.03
N THR A 16 -20.83 24.56 -12.99
CA THR A 16 -20.77 23.56 -11.90
C THR A 16 -20.35 22.20 -12.42
N GLN A 17 -19.41 22.17 -13.38
CA GLN A 17 -18.47 21.06 -13.45
C GLN A 17 -17.61 21.12 -12.18
N HIS A 18 -18.19 20.68 -11.07
CA HIS A 18 -17.47 20.33 -9.87
C HIS A 18 -16.50 19.24 -10.29
N GLN A 19 -15.26 19.63 -10.62
CA GLN A 19 -14.17 18.69 -10.66
C GLN A 19 -14.01 18.20 -9.24
N VAL A 20 -14.66 17.06 -8.99
CA VAL A 20 -14.54 16.29 -7.76
C VAL A 20 -13.10 15.81 -7.73
N LYS A 21 -12.32 16.45 -6.88
CA LYS A 21 -10.88 16.30 -6.76
C LYS A 21 -10.62 15.72 -5.38
N ALA A 22 -10.11 14.49 -5.35
CA ALA A 22 -9.91 13.71 -4.15
C ALA A 22 -8.54 13.00 -4.23
N HIS A 23 -8.02 12.52 -3.10
CA HIS A 23 -6.59 12.26 -2.88
C HIS A 23 -6.20 10.78 -2.90
N PRO A 24 -5.73 10.23 -4.02
CA PRO A 24 -5.32 8.84 -4.04
C PRO A 24 -4.00 8.64 -3.25
N GLY A 25 -4.00 7.74 -2.26
CA GLY A 25 -2.77 7.18 -1.67
C GLY A 25 -2.26 7.83 -0.38
N ALA A 26 -3.09 7.98 0.64
CA ALA A 26 -2.77 8.61 1.92
C ALA A 26 -1.45 8.14 2.59
N VAL A 27 -1.10 6.86 2.42
CA VAL A 27 0.00 6.19 3.14
C VAL A 27 1.28 6.24 2.32
N ALA A 28 2.38 6.76 2.89
CA ALA A 28 3.76 6.55 2.43
C ALA A 28 3.95 6.55 0.90
N GLU A 29 3.48 7.60 0.22
CA GLU A 29 3.50 7.65 -1.24
C GLU A 29 2.80 6.42 -1.87
N GLY A 30 1.60 6.11 -1.40
CA GLY A 30 0.58 5.33 -2.11
C GLY A 30 0.75 3.84 -1.98
N ARG A 31 1.66 3.46 -1.10
CA ARG A 31 1.94 2.10 -0.69
C ARG A 31 0.80 1.59 0.18
N ALA A 32 0.61 0.27 0.15
CA ALA A 32 -0.26 -0.34 1.14
C ALA A 32 0.52 -0.61 2.42
N THR A 33 -0.17 -0.58 3.56
CA THR A 33 0.39 -1.11 4.80
C THR A 33 0.34 -2.64 4.78
N CYS A 34 1.29 -3.32 5.42
CA CYS A 34 1.19 -4.78 5.65
C CYS A 34 1.76 -5.23 6.99
N GLY A 35 1.54 -6.51 7.30
CA GLY A 35 1.94 -7.11 8.58
C GLY A 35 1.49 -6.28 9.78
N VAL A 36 2.28 -6.26 10.86
CA VAL A 36 1.86 -5.69 12.17
C VAL A 36 1.68 -4.17 12.19
N GLU A 37 1.96 -3.48 11.09
CA GLU A 37 1.74 -2.05 10.97
C GLU A 37 0.28 -1.68 11.18
N TYR A 38 0.05 -0.70 12.05
CA TYR A 38 -1.29 -0.21 12.35
C TYR A 38 -2.24 -1.32 12.83
N SER A 39 -1.71 -2.35 13.49
CA SER A 39 -2.47 -3.51 14.00
C SER A 39 -3.11 -3.28 15.38
N THR A 40 -2.78 -2.17 16.04
CA THR A 40 -3.31 -1.77 17.36
C THR A 40 -3.86 -0.35 17.34
N PRO A 41 -4.73 0.02 18.31
CA PRO A 41 -5.20 1.40 18.46
C PRO A 41 -4.08 2.41 18.69
N ASP A 42 -3.05 2.04 19.47
CA ASP A 42 -1.93 2.93 19.82
C ASP A 42 -1.04 3.21 18.60
N SER A 43 -0.91 2.23 17.73
CA SER A 43 -0.17 2.33 16.48
C SER A 43 -1.07 2.67 15.28
N ALA A 44 -2.31 3.12 15.48
CA ALA A 44 -3.29 3.29 14.39
C ALA A 44 -2.83 4.33 13.35
N TYR A 45 -3.19 4.12 12.08
CA TYR A 45 -2.89 5.07 11.01
C TYR A 45 -3.68 6.35 11.25
N VAL A 46 -3.00 7.46 11.44
CA VAL A 46 -3.60 8.77 11.71
C VAL A 46 -4.02 9.41 10.40
N ILE A 47 -5.31 9.74 10.27
CA ILE A 47 -5.77 10.66 9.25
C ILE A 47 -5.57 12.08 9.77
N PRO A 48 -4.71 12.89 9.14
CA PRO A 48 -4.42 14.23 9.64
C PRO A 48 -5.63 15.17 9.68
N ASP A 49 -6.49 15.15 8.66
CA ASP A 49 -7.71 15.96 8.59
C ASP A 49 -8.87 15.18 7.94
N ILE A 50 -9.79 14.66 8.75
CA ILE A 50 -10.95 13.90 8.24
C ILE A 50 -11.97 14.76 7.49
N ALA A 51 -11.81 16.08 7.45
CA ALA A 51 -12.55 16.97 6.55
C ALA A 51 -12.06 16.88 5.09
N GLU A 52 -11.11 16.01 4.82
CA GLU A 52 -10.58 15.70 3.50
C GLU A 52 -10.83 14.23 3.14
N ALA A 53 -10.73 13.90 1.86
CA ALA A 53 -10.91 12.52 1.39
C ALA A 53 -9.58 11.77 1.40
N TRP A 54 -9.58 10.57 1.97
CA TRP A 54 -8.41 9.74 2.18
C TRP A 54 -8.63 8.37 1.58
N TYR A 55 -7.62 7.88 0.88
CA TYR A 55 -7.61 6.56 0.25
C TYR A 55 -6.42 5.81 0.84
N ILE A 56 -6.73 4.90 1.75
CA ILE A 56 -5.74 4.16 2.54
C ILE A 56 -5.72 2.74 2.03
N ARG A 57 -4.55 2.24 1.67
CA ARG A 57 -4.41 0.90 1.08
C ARG A 57 -3.87 -0.05 2.14
N ARG A 58 -4.46 -1.25 2.21
CA ARG A 58 -4.07 -2.28 3.17
C ARG A 58 -3.90 -3.61 2.46
N VAL A 59 -2.76 -4.27 2.67
CA VAL A 59 -2.61 -5.71 2.49
C VAL A 59 -2.75 -6.36 3.87
N SER A 60 -3.93 -6.93 4.11
CA SER A 60 -4.21 -7.74 5.28
C SER A 60 -3.52 -9.10 5.14
N THR A 61 -2.76 -9.49 6.17
CA THR A 61 -2.07 -10.78 6.24
C THR A 61 -2.62 -11.60 7.40
N CYS A 62 -2.29 -12.89 7.47
CA CYS A 62 -2.76 -13.72 8.59
C CYS A 62 -2.19 -13.31 9.95
N GLU A 63 -0.99 -12.76 9.97
CA GLU A 63 -0.34 -12.31 11.21
C GLU A 63 -0.88 -10.99 11.71
N SER A 64 -1.41 -10.17 10.80
CA SER A 64 -2.01 -8.89 11.12
C SER A 64 -3.24 -8.66 10.25
N PRO A 65 -4.33 -9.36 10.58
CA PRO A 65 -5.55 -9.34 9.78
C PRO A 65 -6.34 -8.03 9.99
N VAL A 66 -5.95 -7.26 11.00
CA VAL A 66 -6.61 -6.06 11.48
C VAL A 66 -5.83 -4.82 11.05
N PHE A 67 -6.55 -3.81 10.60
CA PHE A 67 -6.01 -2.49 10.31
C PHE A 67 -6.78 -1.44 11.11
N TRP A 68 -6.05 -0.65 11.89
CA TRP A 68 -6.57 0.46 12.68
C TRP A 68 -6.27 1.78 12.01
N THR A 69 -7.28 2.63 11.95
CA THR A 69 -7.21 4.02 11.54
C THR A 69 -7.71 4.89 12.68
N LYS A 70 -7.12 6.07 12.88
CA LYS A 70 -7.50 7.06 13.90
C LYS A 70 -7.68 8.42 13.24
N PHE A 71 -8.68 9.18 13.68
CA PHE A 71 -8.91 10.53 13.19
C PHE A 71 -9.63 11.42 14.20
N GLU A 72 -9.49 12.73 14.04
CA GLU A 72 -10.14 13.72 14.91
C GLU A 72 -11.32 14.37 14.18
N VAL A 73 -12.50 14.33 14.79
CA VAL A 73 -13.67 15.09 14.33
C VAL A 73 -13.74 16.40 15.12
N THR A 74 -13.64 17.51 14.42
CA THR A 74 -13.79 18.85 15.02
C THR A 74 -15.10 19.44 14.52
N ALA A 75 -16.20 19.34 15.28
CA ALA A 75 -17.48 19.87 14.80
C ALA A 75 -17.34 21.37 14.50
N SER A 76 -17.54 21.75 13.23
CA SER A 76 -17.49 23.15 12.79
C SER A 76 -18.88 23.78 12.92
N GLY A 77 -19.38 23.87 14.16
CA GLY A 77 -20.66 24.51 14.46
C GLY A 77 -20.66 25.15 15.85
N THR A 78 -20.98 26.44 15.95
CA THR A 78 -21.01 27.18 17.24
C THR A 78 -22.35 27.11 17.95
N THR A 79 -23.36 26.44 17.37
CA THR A 79 -24.70 26.30 17.97
C THR A 79 -25.13 24.83 17.92
N ALA A 80 -25.99 24.38 18.85
CA ALA A 80 -26.48 22.99 18.88
C ALA A 80 -27.19 22.59 17.57
N THR A 81 -27.92 23.53 16.94
CA THR A 81 -28.55 23.31 15.63
C THR A 81 -27.51 23.24 14.51
N ALA A 82 -26.51 24.13 14.53
CA ALA A 82 -25.40 24.06 13.58
C ALA A 82 -24.50 22.85 13.81
N GLN A 83 -24.41 22.30 15.02
CA GLN A 83 -23.67 21.07 15.30
C GLN A 83 -24.42 19.82 14.84
N ALA A 84 -25.75 19.81 14.92
CA ALA A 84 -26.58 18.75 14.36
C ALA A 84 -26.61 18.80 12.81
N GLU A 85 -26.55 19.99 12.22
CA GLU A 85 -26.44 20.20 10.77
C GLU A 85 -25.00 20.05 10.24
N ALA A 86 -23.99 20.37 11.06
CA ALA A 86 -22.57 20.22 10.78
C ALA A 86 -21.97 18.94 11.40
N ALA A 87 -22.82 17.98 11.78
CA ALA A 87 -22.39 16.62 12.06
C ALA A 87 -21.61 16.16 10.85
N GLN A 88 -20.31 15.93 11.02
CA GLN A 88 -19.44 15.60 9.92
C GLN A 88 -19.93 14.27 9.33
N GLN A 89 -20.45 14.33 8.11
CA GLN A 89 -20.87 13.13 7.40
C GLN A 89 -19.62 12.45 6.92
N LEU A 90 -19.26 11.34 7.56
CA LEU A 90 -18.13 10.51 7.19
C LEU A 90 -18.60 9.42 6.23
N TYR A 91 -18.08 9.47 5.02
CA TYR A 91 -18.21 8.39 4.06
C TYR A 91 -17.11 7.35 4.31
N ILE A 92 -17.50 6.08 4.40
CA ILE A 92 -16.58 4.94 4.51
C ILE A 92 -16.87 3.98 3.36
N ALA A 93 -15.84 3.64 2.59
CA ALA A 93 -15.92 2.67 1.52
C ALA A 93 -14.73 1.72 1.53
N ALA A 94 -14.93 0.52 1.03
CA ALA A 94 -13.86 -0.42 0.77
C ALA A 94 -14.01 -1.05 -0.61
N ILE A 95 -12.90 -1.07 -1.35
CA ILE A 95 -12.78 -1.78 -2.64
C ILE A 95 -11.60 -2.74 -2.60
N SER A 96 -11.63 -3.77 -3.44
CA SER A 96 -10.51 -4.69 -3.70
C SER A 96 -10.18 -4.67 -5.18
N PRO A 97 -8.90 -4.83 -5.57
CA PRO A 97 -8.54 -5.00 -6.98
C PRO A 97 -9.23 -6.24 -7.59
N GLU A 98 -9.43 -6.20 -8.91
CA GLU A 98 -10.01 -7.30 -9.70
C GLU A 98 -9.05 -8.49 -9.80
N ILE A 99 -8.97 -9.30 -8.74
CA ILE A 99 -8.34 -10.61 -8.80
C ILE A 99 -9.40 -11.69 -8.60
N ASP A 100 -9.35 -12.74 -9.41
CA ASP A 100 -10.28 -13.87 -9.35
C ASP A 100 -10.38 -14.51 -7.95
N ARG A 101 -9.27 -14.58 -7.20
CA ARG A 101 -9.30 -15.13 -5.84
C ARG A 101 -10.04 -14.23 -4.82
N PHE A 102 -10.25 -12.96 -5.14
CA PHE A 102 -11.04 -12.04 -4.30
C PHE A 102 -12.48 -11.90 -4.79
N ARG A 103 -12.74 -12.37 -6.01
CA ARG A 103 -14.08 -12.46 -6.58
C ARG A 103 -14.93 -13.40 -5.73
N ASP A 104 -15.92 -12.83 -5.05
CA ASP A 104 -16.90 -13.56 -4.21
C ASP A 104 -16.35 -14.25 -2.97
N GLN A 105 -15.07 -14.06 -2.64
CA GLN A 105 -14.42 -14.73 -1.51
C GLN A 105 -14.20 -13.84 -0.30
N LEU A 106 -14.29 -12.50 -0.42
CA LEU A 106 -14.01 -11.59 0.69
C LEU A 106 -15.25 -10.81 1.14
N LYS A 107 -15.41 -10.71 2.46
CA LYS A 107 -16.30 -9.76 3.14
C LYS A 107 -15.46 -8.77 3.91
N PHE A 108 -15.79 -7.48 3.77
CA PHE A 108 -15.19 -6.41 4.56
C PHE A 108 -15.99 -6.18 5.83
N HIS A 109 -15.27 -6.06 6.94
CA HIS A 109 -15.84 -5.81 8.25
C HIS A 109 -15.12 -4.64 8.90
N GLY A 110 -15.80 -3.97 9.82
CA GLY A 110 -15.14 -3.03 10.70
C GLY A 110 -15.92 -2.69 11.96
N VAL A 111 -15.26 -1.97 12.87
CA VAL A 111 -15.88 -1.34 14.03
C VAL A 111 -15.43 0.12 14.07
N LEU A 112 -16.39 1.03 14.03
CA LEU A 112 -16.17 2.45 14.24
C LEU A 112 -16.32 2.73 15.74
N TYR A 113 -15.32 3.36 16.35
CA TYR A 113 -15.29 3.80 17.74
C TYR A 113 -15.26 5.32 17.82
N GLY A 114 -15.90 5.88 18.84
CA GLY A 114 -15.76 7.29 19.19
C GLY A 114 -16.93 7.88 19.99
N PRO A 115 -16.84 9.17 20.35
CA PRO A 115 -17.92 9.89 21.01
C PRO A 115 -19.24 9.85 20.22
N GLY A 116 -20.35 9.66 20.90
CA GLY A 116 -21.68 9.60 20.27
C GLY A 116 -21.95 8.43 19.31
N VAL A 117 -20.96 7.56 19.05
CA VAL A 117 -21.16 6.35 18.25
C VAL A 117 -21.99 5.35 19.06
N GLY A 118 -23.18 5.00 18.59
CA GLY A 118 -23.90 3.85 19.17
C GLY A 118 -24.43 4.03 20.60
N ALA A 119 -24.71 5.25 21.07
CA ALA A 119 -25.43 5.48 22.34
C ALA A 119 -26.78 4.72 22.43
N ASP A 120 -27.38 4.39 21.28
CA ASP A 120 -28.59 3.57 21.15
C ASP A 120 -28.38 2.23 20.39
N ALA A 121 -27.15 1.90 19.95
CA ALA A 121 -26.92 0.84 18.97
C ALA A 121 -25.75 -0.08 19.34
N THR A 122 -26.03 -1.12 20.15
CA THR A 122 -25.27 -2.39 20.16
C THR A 122 -25.44 -3.20 18.86
N ASN A 123 -25.90 -2.56 17.79
CA ASN A 123 -26.37 -3.22 16.58
C ASN A 123 -25.21 -3.95 15.90
N GLY A 124 -25.22 -5.27 16.04
CA GLY A 124 -24.34 -6.17 15.30
C GLY A 124 -22.98 -6.46 15.95
N LEU A 125 -22.63 -5.89 17.11
CA LEU A 125 -21.37 -6.26 17.79
C LEU A 125 -21.36 -7.74 18.20
N SER A 126 -22.52 -8.31 18.55
CA SER A 126 -22.69 -9.75 18.78
C SER A 126 -22.53 -10.61 17.52
N ALA A 127 -22.53 -9.99 16.33
CA ALA A 127 -22.27 -10.67 15.07
C ALA A 127 -20.77 -10.79 14.76
N ILE A 128 -19.89 -10.17 15.57
CA ILE A 128 -18.44 -10.38 15.52
C ILE A 128 -18.15 -11.75 16.15
N PRO A 129 -17.67 -12.74 15.39
CA PRO A 129 -17.42 -14.08 15.94
C PRO A 129 -16.31 -14.02 17.00
N SER A 130 -16.55 -14.65 18.15
CA SER A 130 -15.56 -14.73 19.24
C SER A 130 -14.34 -15.58 18.89
N THR A 131 -14.36 -16.27 17.75
CA THR A 131 -13.26 -17.07 17.19
C THR A 131 -12.25 -16.25 16.41
N LEU A 132 -12.57 -14.99 16.12
CA LEU A 132 -11.63 -14.09 15.46
C LEU A 132 -10.41 -13.83 16.36
N PRO A 133 -9.24 -13.51 15.78
CA PRO A 133 -8.01 -13.27 16.54
C PRO A 133 -8.21 -12.27 17.68
N PRO A 134 -7.46 -12.38 18.80
CA PRO A 134 -7.60 -11.49 19.96
C PRO A 134 -7.45 -9.99 19.66
N GLY A 135 -6.83 -9.63 18.54
CA GLY A 135 -6.77 -8.24 18.06
C GLY A 135 -8.14 -7.69 17.64
N ILE A 136 -9.11 -8.54 17.31
CA ILE A 136 -10.50 -8.20 16.96
C ILE A 136 -11.37 -8.34 18.21
N THR A 137 -11.15 -7.43 19.15
CA THR A 137 -12.00 -7.29 20.35
C THR A 137 -12.63 -5.91 20.36
N VAL A 138 -13.91 -5.84 20.71
CA VAL A 138 -14.59 -4.55 20.97
C VAL A 138 -13.92 -3.88 22.16
N ARG A 139 -13.49 -2.63 21.96
CA ARG A 139 -12.77 -1.81 22.94
C ARG A 139 -13.70 -0.78 23.57
N ASP A 140 -14.20 -1.09 24.76
CA ASP A 140 -15.08 -0.19 25.53
C ASP A 140 -14.35 1.11 25.98
N ASP A 141 -13.01 1.08 26.03
CA ASP A 141 -12.18 2.22 26.42
C ASP A 141 -12.05 3.31 25.33
N LEU A 142 -12.46 3.01 24.10
CA LEU A 142 -12.41 3.94 22.96
C LEU A 142 -13.74 4.70 22.75
N GLY A 143 -14.67 4.58 23.70
CA GLY A 143 -15.98 5.23 23.67
C GLY A 143 -17.06 4.33 23.08
N GLY A 144 -18.04 4.95 22.43
CA GLY A 144 -19.12 4.21 21.78
C GLY A 144 -18.63 3.44 20.56
N ALA A 145 -19.34 2.36 20.17
CA ALA A 145 -18.91 1.46 19.09
C ALA A 145 -20.07 1.08 18.16
N ALA A 146 -19.81 1.02 16.86
CA ALA A 146 -20.77 0.58 15.84
C ALA A 146 -20.12 -0.41 14.87
N TYR A 147 -20.78 -1.54 14.65
CA TYR A 147 -20.33 -2.57 13.72
C TYR A 147 -20.66 -2.18 12.28
N LEU A 148 -19.66 -2.24 11.41
CA LEU A 148 -19.76 -2.08 9.97
C LEU A 148 -19.99 -3.45 9.35
N ALA A 149 -21.26 -3.85 9.26
CA ALA A 149 -21.63 -5.14 8.71
C ALA A 149 -21.39 -5.19 7.19
N PRO A 150 -20.85 -6.28 6.64
CA PRO A 150 -20.74 -6.44 5.19
C PRO A 150 -22.13 -6.38 4.53
N PRO A 151 -22.23 -5.92 3.26
CA PRO A 151 -23.47 -5.98 2.51
C PRO A 151 -24.05 -7.41 2.46
N GLU A 152 -25.37 -7.54 2.54
CA GLU A 152 -26.04 -8.84 2.45
C GLU A 152 -25.77 -9.56 1.12
N SER A 153 -25.57 -8.79 0.05
CA SER A 153 -25.26 -9.29 -1.28
C SER A 153 -24.33 -8.33 -2.01
N LEU A 154 -23.28 -8.91 -2.60
CA LEU A 154 -22.39 -8.21 -3.53
C LEU A 154 -22.85 -8.38 -4.99
N ALA A 155 -23.96 -9.10 -5.24
CA ALA A 155 -24.50 -9.28 -6.59
C ALA A 155 -25.25 -8.06 -7.13
N THR A 156 -25.46 -7.04 -6.29
CA THR A 156 -26.13 -5.79 -6.62
C THR A 156 -25.34 -4.62 -6.07
N CYS A 157 -25.40 -3.46 -6.73
CA CYS A 157 -24.78 -2.23 -6.22
C CYS A 157 -25.67 -1.40 -5.27
N SER A 158 -26.74 -1.98 -4.72
CA SER A 158 -27.70 -1.25 -3.87
C SER A 158 -27.07 -0.63 -2.62
N PHE A 159 -25.99 -1.22 -2.09
CA PHE A 159 -25.26 -0.69 -0.95
C PHE A 159 -24.34 0.50 -1.33
N VAL A 160 -23.95 0.61 -2.59
CA VAL A 160 -23.16 1.76 -3.11
C VAL A 160 -24.07 2.89 -3.56
N ASP A 161 -25.27 2.54 -4.04
CA ASP A 161 -26.30 3.44 -4.55
C ASP A 161 -26.78 4.49 -3.54
N THR A 162 -26.48 4.33 -2.25
CA THR A 162 -26.75 5.36 -1.24
C THR A 162 -25.91 6.61 -1.51
N ASN A 163 -24.73 6.48 -2.12
CA ASN A 163 -23.87 7.57 -2.56
C ASN A 163 -24.05 7.90 -4.05
N PRO A 164 -24.65 9.07 -4.41
CA PRO A 164 -24.89 9.46 -5.79
C PRO A 164 -23.61 9.57 -6.64
N VAL A 165 -22.48 9.94 -6.02
CA VAL A 165 -21.19 10.05 -6.72
C VAL A 165 -20.66 8.65 -7.01
N MET A 166 -20.68 7.75 -6.03
CA MET A 166 -20.13 6.39 -6.21
C MET A 166 -21.00 5.56 -7.15
N LYS A 167 -22.31 5.79 -7.12
CA LYS A 167 -23.27 5.20 -8.05
C LYS A 167 -22.89 5.42 -9.52
N SER A 168 -22.34 6.57 -9.89
CA SER A 168 -21.95 6.82 -11.29
C SER A 168 -20.74 6.01 -11.75
N PHE A 169 -19.99 5.43 -10.81
CA PHE A 169 -18.83 4.57 -11.08
C PHE A 169 -19.13 3.10 -10.80
N SER A 170 -20.38 2.74 -10.48
CA SER A 170 -20.73 1.39 -10.05
C SER A 170 -21.63 0.69 -11.06
N ASP A 171 -21.28 -0.55 -11.41
CA ASP A 171 -22.11 -1.40 -12.25
C ASP A 171 -22.01 -2.88 -11.82
N VAL A 172 -22.98 -3.69 -12.22
CA VAL A 172 -22.96 -5.14 -11.97
C VAL A 172 -22.34 -5.83 -13.18
N ILE A 173 -21.09 -6.27 -13.04
CA ILE A 173 -20.34 -6.97 -14.07
C ILE A 173 -20.11 -8.40 -13.62
N GLY A 174 -20.40 -9.36 -14.50
CA GLY A 174 -20.22 -10.79 -14.18
C GLY A 174 -21.02 -11.26 -12.95
N GLY A 175 -22.13 -10.59 -12.64
CA GLY A 175 -23.00 -10.89 -11.50
C GLY A 175 -22.54 -10.31 -10.16
N ARG A 176 -21.57 -9.39 -10.14
CA ARG A 176 -21.01 -8.78 -8.94
C ARG A 176 -20.87 -7.27 -9.11
N CYS A 177 -21.10 -6.52 -8.05
CA CYS A 177 -20.94 -5.07 -8.04
C CYS A 177 -19.46 -4.71 -8.17
N MET A 178 -19.16 -3.94 -9.21
CA MET A 178 -17.85 -3.44 -9.54
C MET A 178 -17.86 -1.93 -9.58
N GLU A 179 -16.74 -1.36 -9.18
CA GLU A 179 -16.36 -0.04 -9.63
C GLU A 179 -15.73 -0.15 -11.01
N GLN A 180 -16.14 0.74 -11.92
CA GLN A 180 -15.55 0.91 -13.24
C GLN A 180 -15.12 2.37 -13.41
N TYR A 181 -13.87 2.56 -13.81
CA TYR A 181 -13.33 3.87 -14.15
C TYR A 181 -12.55 3.82 -15.46
N THR A 182 -12.86 4.73 -16.38
CA THR A 182 -12.14 4.85 -17.66
C THR A 182 -11.34 6.15 -17.64
N PHE A 183 -10.02 6.04 -17.80
CA PHE A 183 -9.13 7.17 -17.92
C PHE A 183 -9.35 7.88 -19.26
N ASP A 184 -9.25 9.22 -19.26
CA ASP A 184 -9.36 10.01 -20.50
C ASP A 184 -8.24 9.59 -21.47
N ILE A 185 -8.51 9.65 -22.78
CA ILE A 185 -7.48 9.39 -23.79
C ILE A 185 -6.33 10.41 -23.74
N ASN A 186 -6.57 11.57 -23.12
CA ASN A 186 -5.59 12.62 -22.89
C ASN A 186 -5.09 12.66 -21.43
N TYR A 187 -5.22 11.56 -20.68
CA TYR A 187 -4.70 11.48 -19.31
C TYR A 187 -3.18 11.69 -19.27
N ASP A 188 -2.64 12.34 -18.23
CA ASP A 188 -1.22 12.73 -18.20
C ASP A 188 -0.27 11.53 -18.21
N ASP A 189 -0.68 10.41 -17.62
CA ASP A 189 0.06 9.14 -17.68
C ASP A 189 -0.32 8.34 -18.93
N SER A 190 0.61 8.25 -19.87
CA SER A 190 0.45 7.52 -21.13
C SER A 190 0.25 6.02 -20.97
N LEU A 191 0.61 5.42 -19.83
CA LEU A 191 0.43 3.99 -19.57
C LEU A 191 -1.04 3.60 -19.37
N VAL A 192 -1.86 4.55 -18.91
CA VAL A 192 -3.28 4.30 -18.61
C VAL A 192 -4.25 5.12 -19.46
N GLN A 193 -3.77 5.92 -20.42
CA GLN A 193 -4.63 6.66 -21.34
C GLN A 193 -5.65 5.74 -22.03
N GLY A 194 -6.94 6.05 -21.87
CA GLY A 194 -8.04 5.26 -22.43
C GLY A 194 -8.22 3.87 -21.80
N ALA A 195 -7.42 3.49 -20.80
CA ALA A 195 -7.59 2.26 -20.07
C ALA A 195 -8.86 2.32 -19.21
N THR A 196 -9.52 1.17 -19.06
CA THR A 196 -10.59 1.00 -18.10
C THR A 196 -10.10 0.09 -16.99
N VAL A 197 -10.21 0.56 -15.76
CA VAL A 197 -9.87 -0.20 -14.57
C VAL A 197 -11.13 -0.61 -13.83
N PHE A 198 -11.04 -1.76 -13.19
CA PHE A 198 -12.14 -2.34 -12.44
C PHE A 198 -11.69 -2.70 -11.02
N ASN A 199 -12.57 -2.47 -10.05
CA ASN A 199 -12.38 -2.91 -8.67
C ASN A 199 -13.65 -3.57 -8.15
N TRP A 200 -13.51 -4.57 -7.28
CA TRP A 200 -14.63 -5.14 -6.56
C TRP A 200 -15.05 -4.23 -5.42
N TRP A 201 -16.32 -3.81 -5.37
CA TRP A 201 -16.86 -3.19 -4.16
C TRP A 201 -16.96 -4.21 -3.04
N LEU A 202 -16.46 -3.86 -1.85
CA LEU A 202 -16.58 -4.67 -0.64
C LEU A 202 -17.54 -4.04 0.37
N TYR A 203 -17.55 -2.71 0.46
CA TYR A 203 -18.35 -1.94 1.42
C TYR A 203 -18.56 -0.50 0.95
N SER A 204 -19.70 0.10 1.28
CA SER A 204 -19.96 1.53 1.10
C SER A 204 -21.08 1.94 2.05
N PHE A 205 -20.84 2.96 2.89
CA PHE A 205 -21.87 3.46 3.79
C PHE A 205 -21.60 4.89 4.26
N GLU A 206 -22.70 5.61 4.54
CA GLU A 206 -22.68 6.92 5.18
C GLU A 206 -22.77 6.80 6.69
N HIS A 207 -21.74 7.30 7.37
CA HIS A 207 -21.74 7.46 8.81
C HIS A 207 -21.94 8.93 9.17
N ARG A 208 -22.79 9.19 10.15
CA ARG A 208 -22.95 10.54 10.71
C ARG A 208 -22.27 10.56 12.07
N THR A 209 -21.09 11.16 12.13
CA THR A 209 -20.43 11.41 13.42
C THR A 209 -21.11 12.62 14.07
N VAL A 210 -21.58 12.45 15.30
CA VAL A 210 -22.44 13.44 15.96
C VAL A 210 -21.69 14.32 16.96
N GLU A 211 -20.55 13.85 17.48
CA GLU A 211 -19.84 14.51 18.56
C GLU A 211 -18.36 14.75 18.22
N PRO A 212 -17.80 15.92 18.54
CA PRO A 212 -16.36 16.16 18.44
C PRO A 212 -15.55 15.18 19.27
N GLY A 213 -14.38 14.80 18.75
CA GLY A 213 -13.37 14.04 19.48
C GLY A 213 -12.65 13.04 18.60
N THR A 214 -11.91 12.15 19.26
CA THR A 214 -11.11 11.11 18.63
C THR A 214 -11.98 9.92 18.24
N TYR A 215 -11.84 9.47 17.00
CA TYR A 215 -12.47 8.27 16.48
C TYR A 215 -11.41 7.26 16.05
N TYR A 216 -11.78 5.99 16.13
CA TYR A 216 -10.98 4.89 15.62
C TYR A 216 -11.82 4.03 14.69
N LEU A 217 -11.20 3.48 13.66
CA LEU A 217 -11.81 2.52 12.76
C LEU A 217 -10.93 1.29 12.71
N GLN A 218 -11.46 0.18 13.20
CA GLN A 218 -10.85 -1.14 13.08
C GLN A 218 -11.45 -1.85 11.88
N THR A 219 -10.64 -2.40 10.98
CA THR A 219 -11.12 -3.08 9.76
C THR A 219 -10.41 -4.41 9.53
N TRP A 220 -11.10 -5.39 8.95
CA TRP A 220 -10.54 -6.69 8.59
C TRP A 220 -11.35 -7.35 7.47
N LEU A 221 -10.83 -8.47 6.95
CA LEU A 221 -11.48 -9.29 5.93
C LEU A 221 -11.81 -10.68 6.47
N THR A 222 -12.92 -11.25 6.01
CA THR A 222 -13.26 -12.67 6.23
C THR A 222 -13.60 -13.36 4.92
N PRO A 223 -13.46 -14.69 4.84
CA PRO A 223 -14.04 -15.48 3.76
C PRO A 223 -15.56 -15.30 3.65
N ALA A 224 -16.10 -15.26 2.44
CA ALA A 224 -17.53 -15.09 2.22
C ALA A 224 -18.35 -16.29 2.77
N ASP A 225 -17.78 -17.49 2.73
CA ASP A 225 -18.34 -18.76 3.17
C ASP A 225 -18.07 -19.09 4.65
N ASP A 226 -17.05 -18.48 5.26
CA ASP A 226 -16.74 -18.63 6.68
C ASP A 226 -16.34 -17.31 7.34
N VAL A 227 -17.32 -16.58 7.87
CA VAL A 227 -17.09 -15.31 8.58
C VAL A 227 -16.38 -15.48 9.92
N THR A 228 -16.16 -16.71 10.39
CA THR A 228 -15.52 -16.99 11.68
C THR A 228 -13.99 -17.01 11.60
N GLN A 229 -13.45 -16.95 10.38
CA GLN A 229 -12.03 -16.87 10.09
C GLN A 229 -11.68 -15.52 9.47
N VAL A 230 -10.46 -15.04 9.73
CA VAL A 230 -9.91 -13.91 8.99
C VAL A 230 -9.30 -14.40 7.67
N SER A 231 -9.35 -13.55 6.65
CA SER A 231 -8.72 -13.82 5.36
C SER A 231 -7.61 -12.81 5.11
N PRO A 232 -6.46 -13.21 4.56
CA PRO A 232 -5.57 -12.25 3.95
C PRO A 232 -6.25 -11.65 2.70
N GLY A 233 -5.85 -10.46 2.32
CA GLY A 233 -6.38 -9.79 1.14
C GLY A 233 -5.84 -8.38 0.97
N LYS A 234 -6.12 -7.75 -0.18
CA LYS A 234 -5.82 -6.32 -0.39
C LYS A 234 -7.13 -5.56 -0.52
N TYR A 235 -7.23 -4.44 0.17
CA TYR A 235 -8.32 -3.50 0.00
C TYR A 235 -7.84 -2.05 0.08
N GLU A 236 -8.56 -1.16 -0.59
CA GLU A 236 -8.48 0.29 -0.39
C GLU A 236 -9.65 0.70 0.49
N LEU A 237 -9.36 1.43 1.54
CA LEU A 237 -10.30 2.05 2.44
C LEU A 237 -10.40 3.54 2.08
N THR A 238 -11.57 3.97 1.65
CA THR A 238 -11.89 5.38 1.43
C THR A 238 -12.56 5.95 2.68
N LEU A 239 -12.03 7.05 3.22
CA LEU A 239 -12.54 7.77 4.38
C LEU A 239 -12.56 9.26 4.09
N GLY A 240 -13.68 9.96 4.29
CA GLY A 240 -13.71 11.40 4.13
C GLY A 240 -15.13 11.97 4.17
N PRO A 241 -15.31 13.28 3.97
CA PRO A 241 -16.65 13.83 4.05
C PRO A 241 -17.51 13.40 2.86
N TRP A 242 -18.83 13.53 2.99
CA TRP A 242 -19.77 13.24 1.89
C TRP A 242 -19.53 14.06 0.62
N ILE A 243 -19.16 15.33 0.79
CA ILE A 243 -18.90 16.30 -0.29
C ILE A 243 -17.49 16.84 -0.13
N TRP A 244 -16.70 16.78 -1.19
CA TRP A 244 -15.32 17.28 -1.22
C TRP A 244 -15.26 18.64 -1.90
N TYR A 245 -14.58 19.59 -1.27
CA TYR A 245 -14.48 20.96 -1.77
C TYR A 245 -13.04 21.45 -1.95
N ARG A 246 -12.02 20.70 -1.50
CA ARG A 246 -10.60 21.12 -1.61
C ARG A 246 -9.62 19.96 -1.58
N TYR A 247 -8.41 20.25 -2.07
CA TYR A 247 -7.25 19.41 -1.84
C TYR A 247 -6.65 19.62 -0.43
N ALA A 248 -5.95 18.60 0.07
CA ALA A 248 -5.12 18.60 1.26
C ALA A 248 -4.03 19.65 1.13
N SER A 249 -3.70 20.27 2.25
CA SER A 249 -2.51 21.10 2.32
C SER A 249 -1.26 20.24 2.12
N GLN A 250 -0.16 20.85 1.65
CA GLN A 250 1.12 20.14 1.56
C GLN A 250 1.56 19.60 2.93
N GLU A 251 1.29 20.34 4.01
CA GLU A 251 1.56 19.91 5.38
C GLU A 251 0.76 18.65 5.75
N THR A 252 -0.54 18.64 5.44
CA THR A 252 -1.43 17.49 5.66
C THR A 252 -0.93 16.26 4.87
N LEU A 253 -0.55 16.46 3.60
CA LEU A 253 0.00 15.40 2.75
C LEU A 253 1.32 14.86 3.31
N SER A 254 2.26 15.73 3.68
CA SER A 254 3.54 15.32 4.26
C SER A 254 3.37 14.58 5.59
N GLN A 255 2.40 14.96 6.42
CA GLN A 255 2.08 14.24 7.66
C GLN A 255 1.48 12.85 7.39
N ALA A 256 0.69 12.70 6.32
CA ALA A 256 0.18 11.40 5.92
C ALA A 256 1.29 10.50 5.35
N GLN A 257 2.17 11.07 4.52
CA GLN A 257 3.29 10.35 3.91
C GLN A 257 4.39 9.97 4.91
N SER A 258 4.59 10.75 5.98
CA SER A 258 5.54 10.40 7.04
C SER A 258 5.13 9.17 7.85
N GLN A 259 3.85 8.78 7.78
CA GLN A 259 3.37 7.50 8.31
C GLN A 259 3.75 6.40 7.31
N GLY A 260 5.04 6.04 7.39
CA GLY A 260 5.69 5.11 6.49
C GLY A 260 5.03 3.72 6.45
N THR A 261 5.41 2.94 5.45
CA THR A 261 5.18 1.50 5.46
C THR A 261 6.45 0.78 5.03
N SER A 262 6.74 -0.30 5.74
CA SER A 262 7.73 -1.31 5.43
C SER A 262 7.20 -2.34 4.42
N CYS A 263 6.02 -2.14 3.84
CA CYS A 263 5.49 -3.05 2.86
C CYS A 263 6.09 -2.84 1.46
N SER A 264 6.76 -3.85 0.94
CA SER A 264 7.31 -3.89 -0.42
C SER A 264 6.40 -4.57 -1.43
N CYS A 265 5.59 -5.55 -1.00
CA CYS A 265 4.76 -6.36 -1.91
C CYS A 265 3.56 -5.58 -2.48
N ALA A 266 3.28 -4.40 -1.95
CA ALA A 266 2.17 -3.56 -2.34
C ALA A 266 2.66 -2.33 -3.09
N TYR A 267 3.49 -2.57 -4.10
CA TYR A 267 3.74 -1.58 -5.13
C TYR A 267 2.44 -1.38 -5.92
N ASN A 268 2.01 -0.13 -6.07
CA ASN A 268 1.09 0.23 -7.13
C ASN A 268 1.95 0.91 -8.19
N GLU A 269 1.88 0.39 -9.42
CA GLU A 269 2.58 0.90 -10.60
C GLU A 269 2.14 2.33 -11.00
N LEU A 270 1.11 2.86 -10.35
CA LEU A 270 0.52 4.14 -10.68
C LEU A 270 1.28 5.29 -10.02
N ASP A 271 1.99 5.98 -10.91
CA ASP A 271 2.65 7.26 -10.78
C ASP A 271 1.85 8.29 -9.95
N TYR A 272 2.58 9.00 -9.09
CA TYR A 272 2.09 9.94 -8.09
C TYR A 272 1.55 11.26 -8.64
N ARG A 273 1.31 11.33 -9.95
CA ARG A 273 1.04 12.57 -10.69
C ARG A 273 -0.43 12.98 -10.69
N GLU A 274 -1.20 12.35 -9.83
CA GLU A 274 -2.64 12.34 -9.96
C GLU A 274 -3.29 13.56 -9.33
N ARG A 275 -3.58 14.54 -10.19
CA ARG A 275 -4.64 15.55 -9.93
C ARG A 275 -6.05 14.93 -9.98
N VAL A 276 -6.19 13.62 -10.22
CA VAL A 276 -7.43 12.87 -10.44
C VAL A 276 -7.33 11.45 -9.84
N LEU A 277 -8.40 10.95 -9.23
CA LEU A 277 -8.51 9.69 -8.48
C LEU A 277 -8.02 8.41 -9.19
N GLY A 278 -6.77 7.98 -9.01
CA GLY A 278 -6.32 6.61 -9.31
C GLY A 278 -6.53 5.70 -8.12
N ARG A 279 -7.45 4.75 -8.30
CA ARG A 279 -7.78 3.69 -7.35
C ARG A 279 -6.96 2.43 -7.65
N LEU A 280 -6.92 1.50 -6.71
CA LEU A 280 -6.13 0.24 -6.73
C LEU A 280 -6.13 -0.63 -8.01
N GLY A 281 -6.95 -0.35 -9.02
CA GLY A 281 -7.28 -1.24 -10.13
C GLY A 281 -6.38 -1.14 -11.38
N GLY A 282 -5.29 -0.37 -11.36
CA GLY A 282 -4.42 -0.20 -12.54
C GLY A 282 -3.35 -1.26 -12.78
N VAL A 283 -3.18 -2.22 -11.87
CA VAL A 283 -2.14 -3.25 -11.99
C VAL A 283 -2.74 -4.49 -12.65
N ASP A 284 -2.00 -5.13 -13.57
CA ASP A 284 -2.41 -6.39 -14.18
C ASP A 284 -2.79 -7.43 -13.12
N ALA A 285 -3.97 -8.04 -13.27
CA ALA A 285 -4.55 -8.95 -12.29
C ALA A 285 -3.68 -10.20 -12.06
N ALA A 286 -3.01 -10.72 -13.09
CA ALA A 286 -2.17 -11.91 -12.99
C ALA A 286 -0.87 -11.61 -12.25
N LEU A 287 -0.26 -10.45 -12.55
CA LEU A 287 0.89 -9.93 -11.83
C LEU A 287 0.56 -9.73 -10.35
N PHE A 288 -0.55 -9.06 -10.07
CA PHE A 288 -0.96 -8.77 -8.70
C PHE A 288 -1.36 -10.03 -7.92
N GLN A 289 -1.93 -11.03 -8.59
CA GLN A 289 -2.24 -12.35 -8.02
C GLN A 289 -0.98 -13.10 -7.56
N SER A 290 0.13 -12.97 -8.28
CA SER A 290 1.40 -13.64 -7.93
C SER A 290 2.03 -13.07 -6.65
N GLN A 291 1.71 -11.83 -6.28
CA GLN A 291 2.38 -11.10 -5.20
C GLN A 291 1.76 -11.31 -3.82
N LEU A 292 0.51 -11.79 -3.78
CA LEU A 292 -0.24 -11.87 -2.54
C LEU A 292 -0.21 -13.28 -1.95
N PRO A 293 -0.09 -13.43 -0.61
CA PRO A 293 -0.25 -14.74 0.04
C PRO A 293 -1.62 -15.35 -0.26
N GLY A 294 -1.66 -16.60 -0.72
CA GLY A 294 -2.90 -17.35 -0.90
C GLY A 294 -3.34 -18.07 0.38
N GLY A 295 -4.66 -18.22 0.58
CA GLY A 295 -5.23 -19.10 1.62
C GLY A 295 -6.03 -18.40 2.72
N SER A 296 -6.86 -19.15 3.45
CA SER A 296 -7.56 -18.69 4.66
C SER A 296 -6.69 -18.84 5.90
N CYS A 297 -6.80 -17.92 6.86
CA CYS A 297 -6.02 -18.00 8.09
C CYS A 297 -6.71 -18.96 9.08
N ALA A 298 -6.45 -20.26 8.95
CA ALA A 298 -6.68 -21.17 10.07
C ALA A 298 -5.67 -20.82 11.18
N ALA A 299 -6.12 -20.76 12.43
CA ALA A 299 -5.41 -20.19 13.59
C ALA A 299 -4.03 -20.80 13.95
N ALA A 300 -3.39 -21.61 13.11
CA ALA A 300 -2.08 -22.21 13.41
C ALA A 300 -1.24 -22.75 12.23
N SER A 301 -1.61 -22.60 10.94
CA SER A 301 -1.09 -23.56 9.93
C SER A 301 -0.58 -23.04 8.57
N ASN A 302 -0.28 -21.75 8.39
CA ASN A 302 0.46 -21.33 7.18
C ASN A 302 1.91 -20.96 7.52
N PRO A 303 2.85 -21.91 7.40
CA PRO A 303 4.28 -21.66 7.53
C PRO A 303 4.92 -21.12 6.24
N GLU A 304 4.17 -21.02 5.13
CA GLU A 304 4.71 -20.48 3.89
C GLU A 304 4.85 -18.97 4.01
N PRO A 305 6.07 -18.43 3.86
CA PRO A 305 6.28 -17.01 3.96
C PRO A 305 5.55 -16.29 2.83
N SER A 306 4.46 -15.63 3.19
CA SER A 306 3.80 -14.60 2.40
C SER A 306 4.82 -13.59 1.87
N MET A 307 4.89 -13.32 0.57
CA MET A 307 5.78 -12.24 0.07
C MET A 307 5.44 -10.83 0.61
N CYS A 308 4.32 -10.71 1.34
CA CYS A 308 3.83 -9.49 1.99
C CYS A 308 4.16 -9.37 3.49
N TYR A 309 5.35 -9.76 3.93
CA TYR A 309 5.83 -9.37 5.26
C TYR A 309 6.22 -7.90 5.29
N THR A 310 6.15 -7.32 6.50
CA THR A 310 6.94 -6.13 6.82
C THR A 310 8.40 -6.46 6.49
N ILE A 311 9.06 -5.63 5.68
CA ILE A 311 10.50 -5.74 5.47
C ILE A 311 11.16 -5.71 6.84
N GLU A 312 12.02 -6.70 7.13
CA GLU A 312 12.82 -6.67 8.35
C GLU A 312 13.63 -5.38 8.36
N LYS A 313 13.38 -4.54 9.37
CA LYS A 313 14.21 -3.38 9.64
C LYS A 313 15.41 -3.86 10.43
N GLU A 314 16.59 -3.68 9.86
CA GLU A 314 17.83 -3.82 10.62
C GLU A 314 18.26 -2.44 11.14
N PRO A 315 18.84 -2.36 12.35
CA PRO A 315 19.65 -1.21 12.71
C PRO A 315 20.66 -0.94 11.61
N TYR A 316 20.97 0.33 11.38
CA TYR A 316 22.22 0.66 10.72
C TYR A 316 23.37 -0.11 11.36
N ARG A 317 24.21 -0.72 10.51
CA ARG A 317 25.32 -1.58 10.97
C ARG A 317 26.33 -0.79 11.82
N SER A 318 26.33 0.53 11.66
CA SER A 318 26.98 1.52 12.52
C SER A 318 26.36 2.91 12.30
N GLU A 319 26.66 3.88 13.17
CA GLU A 319 26.17 5.27 13.06
C GLU A 319 26.50 5.97 11.73
N ASP A 320 27.42 5.42 10.95
CA ASP A 320 27.87 5.91 9.64
C ASP A 320 27.49 4.98 8.48
N SER A 321 26.60 3.99 8.68
CA SER A 321 26.11 3.07 7.62
C SER A 321 25.75 3.82 6.35
N ALA A 322 26.27 3.37 5.21
CA ALA A 322 25.94 3.95 3.90
C ALA A 322 24.93 3.10 3.13
N ILE A 323 24.48 1.97 3.68
CA ILE A 323 23.36 1.21 3.14
C ILE A 323 22.08 1.72 3.78
N GLU A 324 21.08 2.02 2.95
CA GLU A 324 19.70 2.25 3.39
C GLU A 324 18.78 1.08 2.99
N TRP A 325 19.10 0.38 1.90
CA TRP A 325 18.29 -0.75 1.43
C TRP A 325 19.11 -1.84 0.76
N SER A 326 18.61 -3.07 0.86
CA SER A 326 19.08 -4.20 0.07
C SER A 326 17.95 -5.10 -0.41
N GLY A 327 18.18 -5.80 -1.54
CA GLY A 327 17.22 -6.73 -2.13
C GLY A 327 17.87 -7.88 -2.90
N MET A 328 17.32 -9.08 -2.77
CA MET A 328 17.78 -10.30 -3.44
C MET A 328 16.97 -10.61 -4.68
N PHE A 329 17.57 -10.68 -5.86
CA PHE A 329 16.88 -11.07 -7.10
C PHE A 329 17.38 -12.41 -7.61
N SER A 330 16.46 -13.23 -8.15
CA SER A 330 16.80 -14.44 -8.91
C SER A 330 16.63 -14.15 -10.39
N LEU A 331 17.73 -14.13 -11.14
CA LEU A 331 17.77 -13.74 -12.54
C LEU A 331 18.16 -14.92 -13.42
N GLN A 332 17.54 -15.00 -14.60
CA GLN A 332 17.82 -16.04 -15.60
C GLN A 332 18.92 -15.60 -16.55
N ALA A 333 19.78 -16.55 -16.93
CA ALA A 333 20.86 -16.36 -17.88
C ALA A 333 20.34 -15.75 -19.19
N ASN A 334 21.12 -14.84 -19.76
CA ASN A 334 20.89 -14.23 -21.08
C ASN A 334 19.51 -13.53 -21.21
N THR A 335 18.92 -13.13 -20.09
CA THR A 335 17.70 -12.33 -20.03
C THR A 335 18.04 -10.89 -19.68
N THR A 336 17.46 -9.92 -20.37
CA THR A 336 17.61 -8.50 -20.03
C THR A 336 16.51 -8.11 -19.06
N TYR A 337 16.91 -7.54 -17.93
CA TYR A 337 16.00 -6.95 -16.97
C TYR A 337 16.22 -5.44 -16.90
N GLU A 338 15.13 -4.68 -16.91
CA GLU A 338 15.10 -3.23 -16.77
C GLU A 338 14.91 -2.87 -15.30
N TRP A 339 15.68 -1.91 -14.79
CA TRP A 339 15.47 -1.30 -13.49
C TRP A 339 15.27 0.21 -13.66
N SER A 340 14.03 0.66 -13.48
CA SER A 340 13.60 2.02 -13.81
C SER A 340 13.43 2.88 -12.57
N TYR A 341 13.98 4.09 -12.64
CA TYR A 341 13.95 5.13 -11.62
C TYR A 341 13.14 6.32 -12.13
N PHE A 342 12.23 6.81 -11.31
CA PHE A 342 11.29 7.86 -11.69
C PHE A 342 11.57 9.12 -10.88
N ALA A 343 11.63 10.26 -11.56
CA ALA A 343 11.69 11.57 -10.91
C ALA A 343 10.33 11.89 -10.26
N TYR A 344 10.33 12.41 -9.04
CA TYR A 344 9.10 12.78 -8.34
C TYR A 344 8.74 14.25 -8.58
N PHE A 345 7.47 14.57 -8.35
CA PHE A 345 6.96 15.93 -8.46
C PHE A 345 7.35 16.74 -7.22
N GLN A 346 8.21 17.76 -7.35
CA GLN A 346 8.63 18.58 -6.20
C GLN A 346 7.58 19.62 -5.74
N GLY A 347 6.33 19.52 -6.22
CA GLY A 347 5.22 20.35 -5.78
C GLY A 347 4.72 21.38 -6.81
N ALA A 348 3.54 21.94 -6.52
CA ALA A 348 2.75 22.74 -7.45
C ALA A 348 3.35 24.10 -7.85
N ALA A 349 4.38 24.57 -7.13
CA ALA A 349 4.94 25.90 -7.31
C ALA A 349 5.86 26.00 -8.54
N ASP A 350 6.64 24.94 -8.82
CA ASP A 350 7.69 25.01 -9.83
C ASP A 350 7.38 24.16 -11.07
N GLY A 351 6.45 23.21 -11.00
CA GLY A 351 6.14 22.33 -12.14
C GLY A 351 7.33 21.47 -12.58
N ILE A 352 8.34 21.34 -11.73
CA ILE A 352 9.58 20.62 -11.98
C ILE A 352 9.43 19.21 -11.40
N TYR A 353 9.73 18.23 -12.24
CA TYR A 353 10.02 16.87 -11.82
C TYR A 353 11.52 16.80 -11.61
N ASP A 354 11.95 16.30 -10.46
CA ASP A 354 13.36 16.10 -10.20
C ASP A 354 13.56 14.89 -9.31
N TYR A 355 14.78 14.39 -9.31
CA TYR A 355 15.20 13.39 -8.34
C TYR A 355 15.56 14.09 -7.02
N PRO A 356 15.50 13.39 -5.88
CA PRO A 356 15.97 13.96 -4.61
C PRO A 356 17.47 14.24 -4.70
N ASP A 357 18.16 13.35 -5.42
CA ASP A 357 19.60 13.36 -5.63
C ASP A 357 19.91 13.15 -7.13
N PRO A 358 21.05 13.65 -7.64
CA PRO A 358 21.42 13.50 -9.05
C PRO A 358 21.78 12.05 -9.47
N GLY A 359 21.83 11.13 -8.52
CA GLY A 359 22.24 9.75 -8.70
C GLY A 359 22.47 9.06 -7.36
N MET A 360 22.76 7.77 -7.38
CA MET A 360 23.09 7.02 -6.16
C MET A 360 24.17 5.97 -6.40
N PHE A 361 24.99 5.69 -5.38
CA PHE A 361 25.87 4.54 -5.43
C PHE A 361 25.12 3.25 -5.11
N ILE A 362 25.49 2.20 -5.84
CA ILE A 362 24.99 0.84 -5.68
C ILE A 362 26.15 -0.16 -5.62
N TYR A 363 25.89 -1.26 -4.93
CA TYR A 363 26.77 -2.43 -4.89
C TYR A 363 25.95 -3.67 -5.23
N VAL A 364 26.34 -4.41 -6.27
CA VAL A 364 25.58 -5.56 -6.78
C VAL A 364 26.49 -6.77 -6.85
N VAL A 365 26.25 -7.78 -6.03
CA VAL A 365 27.11 -8.96 -5.93
C VAL A 365 26.30 -10.24 -6.05
N GLU A 366 26.90 -11.31 -6.58
CA GLU A 366 26.29 -12.64 -6.50
C GLU A 366 26.25 -13.10 -5.04
N SER A 367 25.08 -13.50 -4.57
CA SER A 367 24.92 -14.02 -3.22
C SER A 367 23.71 -14.95 -3.15
N ALA A 368 23.65 -15.80 -2.14
CA ALA A 368 22.44 -16.54 -1.78
C ALA A 368 21.68 -15.88 -0.61
N ASP A 369 22.28 -14.87 0.03
CA ASP A 369 21.79 -14.27 1.28
C ASP A 369 22.35 -12.85 1.47
N ILE A 370 21.49 -11.91 1.87
CA ILE A 370 21.86 -10.50 2.11
C ILE A 370 22.90 -10.39 3.22
N GLU A 371 22.67 -11.08 4.35
CA GLU A 371 23.50 -10.93 5.55
C GLU A 371 24.96 -11.30 5.28
N SER A 372 25.18 -12.35 4.50
CA SER A 372 26.52 -12.85 4.16
C SER A 372 27.44 -11.83 3.45
N VAL A 373 26.86 -10.83 2.78
CA VAL A 373 27.60 -9.83 1.99
C VAL A 373 27.35 -8.38 2.44
N ALA A 374 26.43 -8.14 3.38
CA ALA A 374 26.03 -6.80 3.81
C ALA A 374 27.17 -5.99 4.44
N ALA A 375 28.05 -6.60 5.24
CA ALA A 375 29.19 -5.89 5.84
C ALA A 375 30.23 -5.43 4.78
N GLN A 376 30.43 -6.22 3.72
CA GLN A 376 31.27 -5.85 2.59
C GLN A 376 30.64 -4.73 1.78
N ALA A 377 29.33 -4.85 1.49
CA ALA A 377 28.58 -3.83 0.76
C ALA A 377 28.60 -2.48 1.50
N ASP A 378 28.43 -2.48 2.82
CA ASP A 378 28.44 -1.27 3.65
C ASP A 378 29.81 -0.59 3.64
N SER A 379 30.87 -1.37 3.86
CA SER A 379 32.24 -0.87 3.78
C SER A 379 32.55 -0.29 2.41
N SER A 380 32.06 -0.92 1.34
CA SER A 380 32.22 -0.45 -0.03
C SER A 380 31.49 0.87 -0.24
N LEU A 381 30.18 0.91 0.05
CA LEU A 381 29.36 2.11 -0.16
C LEU A 381 29.84 3.30 0.67
N LYS A 382 30.26 3.08 1.92
CA LYS A 382 30.89 4.11 2.77
C LYS A 382 32.13 4.72 2.13
N ALA A 383 33.01 3.86 1.59
CA ALA A 383 34.23 4.31 0.95
C ALA A 383 33.95 5.16 -0.30
N ALA A 384 32.76 5.04 -0.90
CA ALA A 384 32.37 5.78 -2.10
C ALA A 384 31.66 7.11 -1.84
N VAL A 385 31.01 7.32 -0.68
CA VAL A 385 30.21 8.53 -0.38
C VAL A 385 30.99 9.83 -0.63
N ASP A 386 32.27 9.87 -0.27
CA ASP A 386 33.13 11.06 -0.40
C ASP A 386 34.00 11.09 -1.67
N LEU A 387 33.81 10.12 -2.58
CA LEU A 387 34.63 9.98 -3.78
C LEU A 387 33.84 10.32 -5.05
N GLU A 388 34.54 10.86 -6.04
CA GLU A 388 34.01 10.97 -7.39
C GLU A 388 33.74 9.56 -7.96
N PRO A 389 32.57 9.31 -8.57
CA PRO A 389 32.25 8.02 -9.16
C PRO A 389 33.31 7.54 -10.16
N THR A 390 33.87 6.36 -9.93
CA THR A 390 34.81 5.73 -10.88
C THR A 390 34.09 5.00 -12.01
N VAL A 391 32.87 4.51 -11.74
CA VAL A 391 32.00 3.85 -12.71
C VAL A 391 30.61 4.47 -12.63
N THR A 392 30.20 5.13 -13.70
CA THR A 392 28.88 5.75 -13.83
C THR A 392 28.03 4.94 -14.80
N ARG A 393 26.77 4.70 -14.45
CA ARG A 393 25.75 4.04 -15.27
C ARG A 393 24.64 5.05 -15.56
N ALA A 394 24.51 5.44 -16.83
CA ALA A 394 23.42 6.27 -17.31
C ALA A 394 22.26 5.40 -17.81
N ALA A 395 21.17 6.05 -18.25
CA ALA A 395 20.04 5.36 -18.85
C ALA A 395 20.47 4.49 -20.06
N GLY A 396 20.08 3.21 -20.03
CA GLY A 396 20.42 2.19 -21.01
C GLY A 396 21.69 1.39 -20.70
N ASP A 397 22.49 1.79 -19.71
CA ASP A 397 23.72 1.10 -19.36
C ASP A 397 23.47 -0.21 -18.59
N ILE A 398 24.40 -1.15 -18.73
CA ILE A 398 24.38 -2.42 -18.00
C ILE A 398 25.05 -2.25 -16.64
N VAL A 399 24.32 -2.59 -15.58
CA VAL A 399 24.85 -2.75 -14.22
C VAL A 399 25.68 -4.02 -14.17
N SER A 400 26.94 -3.90 -13.76
CA SER A 400 27.82 -5.04 -13.56
C SER A 400 27.46 -5.79 -12.27
N ILE A 401 27.50 -7.11 -12.32
CA ILE A 401 27.33 -7.99 -11.16
C ILE A 401 28.74 -8.41 -10.72
N GLY A 402 29.14 -8.05 -9.49
CA GLY A 402 30.47 -8.31 -8.93
C GLY A 402 30.86 -7.31 -7.84
N ASP A 403 32.11 -7.35 -7.40
CA ASP A 403 32.58 -6.54 -6.26
C ASP A 403 32.89 -5.07 -6.60
N GLU A 404 32.32 -4.53 -7.68
CA GLU A 404 32.55 -3.14 -8.12
C GLU A 404 31.38 -2.22 -7.74
N ILE A 405 31.70 -1.12 -7.06
CA ILE A 405 30.74 -0.04 -6.77
C ILE A 405 30.44 0.73 -8.05
N GLN A 406 29.18 1.05 -8.26
CA GLN A 406 28.71 1.75 -9.45
C GLN A 406 27.80 2.89 -9.04
N TYR A 407 27.84 4.01 -9.76
CA TYR A 407 26.96 5.16 -9.54
C TYR A 407 25.89 5.21 -10.63
N ILE A 408 24.62 5.09 -10.27
CA ILE A 408 23.52 5.28 -11.20
C ILE A 408 23.29 6.78 -11.33
N LEU A 409 23.46 7.32 -12.54
CA LEU A 409 23.26 8.73 -12.84
C LEU A 409 21.82 8.98 -13.28
N PHE A 410 21.09 9.77 -12.50
CA PHE A 410 19.71 10.13 -12.81
C PHE A 410 19.68 11.36 -13.72
N THR A 411 19.54 11.13 -15.01
CA THR A 411 19.58 12.20 -16.03
C THR A 411 18.20 12.66 -16.48
N ASN A 412 17.16 11.91 -16.12
CA ASN A 412 15.85 12.05 -16.73
C ASN A 412 14.84 12.76 -15.83
N THR A 413 14.80 14.09 -15.88
CA THR A 413 14.01 14.97 -15.01
C THR A 413 12.66 15.39 -15.63
N SER A 414 12.22 14.73 -16.69
CA SER A 414 10.91 15.01 -17.31
C SER A 414 9.85 14.04 -16.80
N ILE A 415 8.61 14.53 -16.74
CA ILE A 415 7.43 13.74 -16.41
C ILE A 415 7.37 12.45 -17.27
N ALA A 416 7.52 12.55 -18.59
CA ALA A 416 7.27 11.41 -19.48
C ALA A 416 8.37 10.33 -19.48
N SER A 417 9.36 10.41 -18.59
CA SER A 417 10.63 9.77 -18.85
C SER A 417 11.36 9.37 -17.55
N ASN A 418 11.92 8.16 -17.57
CA ASN A 418 12.58 7.54 -16.42
C ASN A 418 14.07 7.30 -16.71
N THR A 419 14.88 7.13 -15.68
CA THR A 419 16.24 6.61 -15.82
C THR A 419 16.16 5.10 -15.72
N THR A 420 16.41 4.36 -16.80
CA THR A 420 16.36 2.89 -16.78
C THR A 420 17.75 2.32 -16.99
N VAL A 421 18.22 1.46 -16.09
CA VAL A 421 19.46 0.68 -16.26
C VAL A 421 19.14 -0.80 -16.47
N LEU A 422 20.10 -1.58 -16.96
CA LEU A 422 19.89 -2.96 -17.39
C LEU A 422 20.69 -3.95 -16.54
N PHE A 423 20.09 -5.10 -16.23
CA PHE A 423 20.80 -6.30 -15.78
C PHE A 423 20.79 -7.35 -16.89
N GLN A 424 21.95 -7.92 -17.18
CA GLN A 424 22.12 -8.97 -18.21
C GLN A 424 23.05 -10.07 -17.68
N PRO A 425 22.56 -10.94 -16.77
CA PRO A 425 23.39 -12.01 -16.24
C PRO A 425 23.75 -13.02 -17.33
N THR A 426 24.96 -13.57 -17.27
CA THR A 426 25.43 -14.57 -18.25
C THR A 426 25.09 -16.01 -17.85
N ALA A 427 24.69 -16.20 -16.60
CA ALA A 427 24.24 -17.47 -16.02
C ALA A 427 23.00 -17.22 -15.14
N ASP A 428 22.27 -18.28 -14.81
CA ASP A 428 21.21 -18.19 -13.79
C ASP A 428 21.89 -17.85 -12.46
N VAL A 429 21.45 -16.76 -11.83
CA VAL A 429 22.17 -16.17 -10.71
C VAL A 429 21.22 -15.58 -9.70
N SER A 430 21.60 -15.67 -8.42
CA SER A 430 20.99 -14.88 -7.37
C SER A 430 21.92 -13.74 -7.01
N ILE A 431 21.39 -12.51 -7.02
CA ILE A 431 22.16 -11.30 -6.76
C ILE A 431 21.60 -10.57 -5.54
N ALA A 432 22.49 -10.02 -4.73
CA ALA A 432 22.18 -9.04 -3.72
C ALA A 432 22.48 -7.64 -4.27
N VAL A 433 21.49 -6.75 -4.25
CA VAL A 433 21.62 -5.35 -4.60
C VAL A 433 21.58 -4.53 -3.32
N PHE A 434 22.53 -3.62 -3.14
CA PHE A 434 22.62 -2.68 -2.01
C PHE A 434 22.65 -1.25 -2.55
N THR A 435 21.94 -0.34 -1.90
CA THR A 435 21.81 1.04 -2.35
C THR A 435 22.02 2.03 -1.20
N GLN A 436 22.57 3.19 -1.53
CA GLN A 436 22.69 4.32 -0.60
C GLN A 436 21.37 4.97 -0.24
N HIS A 437 20.42 4.92 -1.15
CA HIS A 437 19.07 5.43 -0.92
C HIS A 437 18.08 4.28 -0.99
N VAL A 438 16.95 4.39 -0.33
CA VAL A 438 15.88 3.41 -0.47
C VAL A 438 15.28 3.53 -1.90
N PRO A 439 15.24 2.47 -2.74
CA PRO A 439 14.71 2.55 -4.12
C PRO A 439 13.28 3.07 -4.21
N SER A 440 12.55 2.87 -3.13
CA SER A 440 11.44 3.67 -2.62
C SER A 440 11.31 5.09 -3.13
N GLU A 441 12.33 5.91 -2.92
CA GLU A 441 12.36 7.33 -3.23
C GLU A 441 12.34 7.61 -4.75
N PHE A 442 12.56 6.56 -5.54
CA PHE A 442 12.67 6.58 -6.99
C PHE A 442 11.67 5.65 -7.68
N MET A 443 10.73 5.06 -6.93
CA MET A 443 9.80 4.04 -7.42
C MET A 443 10.48 2.82 -8.08
N ALA A 444 11.70 2.47 -7.64
CA ALA A 444 12.56 1.48 -8.28
C ALA A 444 12.63 0.16 -7.49
N HIS A 445 11.50 -0.43 -7.09
CA HIS A 445 11.50 -1.63 -6.22
C HIS A 445 11.68 -2.97 -6.95
N VAL A 446 11.46 -2.97 -8.26
CA VAL A 446 11.32 -4.18 -9.06
C VAL A 446 12.14 -4.08 -10.32
N LEU A 447 12.50 -5.24 -10.85
CA LEU A 447 13.04 -5.35 -12.20
C LEU A 447 11.91 -5.72 -13.15
N ARG A 448 12.06 -5.44 -14.44
CA ARG A 448 11.13 -5.88 -15.49
C ARG A 448 11.87 -6.69 -16.54
N ASN A 449 11.44 -7.92 -16.78
CA ASN A 449 11.92 -8.71 -17.90
C ASN A 449 11.54 -8.03 -19.21
N GLN A 450 12.52 -7.57 -19.97
CA GLN A 450 12.28 -6.79 -21.18
C GLN A 450 11.56 -7.59 -22.28
N ALA A 451 11.76 -8.92 -22.31
CA ALA A 451 11.19 -9.77 -23.35
C ALA A 451 9.72 -10.13 -23.07
N THR A 452 9.38 -10.42 -21.81
CA THR A 452 8.02 -10.84 -21.43
C THR A 452 7.17 -9.69 -20.90
N GLY A 453 7.80 -8.60 -20.47
CA GLY A 453 7.17 -7.51 -19.74
C GLY A 453 6.86 -7.84 -18.27
N GLU A 454 7.15 -9.05 -17.81
CA GLU A 454 6.90 -9.51 -16.45
C GLU A 454 7.84 -8.84 -15.45
N TYR A 455 7.31 -8.49 -14.27
CA TYR A 455 8.12 -7.95 -13.20
C TYR A 455 8.78 -9.05 -12.37
N VAL A 456 10.02 -8.80 -11.96
CA VAL A 456 10.79 -9.64 -11.04
C VAL A 456 10.97 -8.89 -9.74
N PHE A 457 10.40 -9.45 -8.69
CA PHE A 457 10.46 -8.90 -7.34
C PHE A 457 11.69 -9.44 -6.62
N PRO A 458 12.23 -8.67 -5.66
CA PRO A 458 13.23 -9.22 -4.76
C PRO A 458 12.59 -10.33 -3.90
N THR A 459 13.29 -11.45 -3.81
CA THR A 459 12.96 -12.64 -3.00
C THR A 459 13.18 -12.43 -1.50
N SER A 460 14.06 -11.49 -1.12
CA SER A 460 14.18 -10.94 0.23
C SER A 460 14.62 -9.48 0.14
N MET A 461 14.36 -8.71 1.19
CA MET A 461 14.81 -7.33 1.32
C MET A 461 15.14 -7.02 2.77
N THR A 462 16.04 -6.07 2.97
CA THR A 462 16.32 -5.47 4.27
C THR A 462 16.28 -3.96 4.12
N LEU A 463 15.59 -3.29 5.04
CA LEU A 463 15.66 -1.84 5.19
C LEU A 463 16.57 -1.54 6.37
N TYR A 464 17.55 -0.66 6.18
CA TYR A 464 18.43 -0.23 7.25
C TYR A 464 17.94 1.12 7.76
N SER A 465 17.84 1.26 9.08
CA SER A 465 17.36 2.51 9.69
C SER A 465 18.09 2.84 10.99
N ASP A 466 18.15 4.13 11.31
CA ASP A 466 18.62 4.61 12.62
C ASP A 466 17.68 4.10 13.72
N GLU A 467 18.11 3.10 14.49
CA GLU A 467 17.39 2.64 15.69
C GLU A 467 17.19 3.76 16.74
N GLY A 468 17.87 4.91 16.58
CA GLY A 468 17.78 6.08 17.46
C GLY A 468 16.64 7.06 17.16
N GLY A 469 15.95 6.95 16.01
CA GLY A 469 14.97 7.95 15.58
C GLY A 469 13.55 7.76 16.11
N ASP A 470 13.16 6.52 16.44
CA ASP A 470 11.76 6.18 16.72
C ASP A 470 11.61 5.14 17.85
N THR A 471 12.14 5.45 19.04
CA THR A 471 11.97 4.62 20.26
C THR A 471 10.53 4.64 20.82
N GLY A 472 9.55 4.98 19.99
CA GLY A 472 8.15 5.15 20.37
C GLY A 472 7.26 3.90 20.30
N ALA A 473 7.74 2.70 19.92
CA ALA A 473 6.93 1.48 20.03
C ALA A 473 7.75 0.17 19.88
N ASN A 474 8.54 -0.17 20.89
CA ASN A 474 9.18 -1.49 20.96
C ASN A 474 8.16 -2.59 21.30
N ASN A 475 7.90 -3.51 20.37
CA ASN A 475 7.40 -4.86 20.66
C ASN A 475 8.45 -5.89 20.22
N SER A 476 9.50 -6.04 21.03
CA SER A 476 10.47 -7.12 20.89
C SER A 476 9.95 -8.40 21.55
N ALA A 477 9.48 -9.36 20.74
CA ALA A 477 9.37 -10.75 21.14
C ALA A 477 10.62 -11.49 20.62
N GLY A 478 11.51 -11.83 21.55
CA GLY A 478 12.85 -12.33 21.24
C GLY A 478 12.87 -13.67 20.49
N MET A 479 13.68 -13.71 19.44
CA MET A 479 14.07 -14.94 18.77
C MET A 479 15.32 -15.52 19.48
N VAL A 480 15.11 -16.57 20.26
CA VAL A 480 16.20 -17.38 20.83
C VAL A 480 16.73 -18.29 19.73
N THR A 481 17.95 -18.05 19.28
CA THR A 481 18.68 -18.95 18.38
C THR A 481 19.14 -20.20 19.15
N ALA A 482 18.50 -21.33 18.92
CA ALA A 482 19.00 -22.65 19.31
C ALA A 482 19.71 -23.28 18.10
N GLY A 483 21.04 -23.19 18.09
CA GLY A 483 21.88 -23.95 17.16
C GLY A 483 21.80 -25.45 17.46
N VAL A 484 21.46 -26.26 16.45
CA VAL A 484 21.63 -27.72 16.51
C VAL A 484 22.55 -28.15 15.38
N SER A 485 23.78 -28.46 15.80
CA SER A 485 24.74 -29.29 15.08
C SER A 485 24.15 -30.69 14.91
N VAL A 486 24.10 -31.20 13.68
CA VAL A 486 23.87 -32.63 13.42
C VAL A 486 25.16 -33.22 12.85
N ALA A 487 25.91 -33.85 13.75
CA ALA A 487 26.99 -34.75 13.43
C ALA A 487 26.45 -36.09 12.90
N SER A 488 27.21 -36.65 11.96
CA SER A 488 27.05 -37.95 11.32
C SER A 488 26.73 -39.11 12.26
N ALA A 489 25.81 -39.99 11.84
CA ALA A 489 25.85 -41.41 12.20
C ALA A 489 25.27 -42.28 11.07
N LEU A 490 26.17 -42.94 10.34
CA LEU A 490 25.87 -44.19 9.65
C LEU A 490 25.46 -45.24 10.68
N LEU A 491 24.38 -45.97 10.43
CA LEU A 491 24.28 -47.43 10.65
C LEU A 491 22.96 -47.92 10.06
N GLY A 492 23.07 -48.79 9.05
CA GLY A 492 21.93 -49.44 8.42
C GLY A 492 21.42 -50.64 9.19
N VAL A 493 20.19 -51.05 8.88
CA VAL A 493 19.75 -52.46 8.91
C VAL A 493 18.69 -52.62 7.82
N ALA A 494 18.93 -53.60 6.94
CA ALA A 494 17.98 -54.12 5.97
C ALA A 494 16.95 -55.04 6.64
N ALA A 495 15.69 -55.02 6.17
CA ALA A 495 14.91 -56.23 5.87
C ALA A 495 13.46 -55.89 5.46
N ALA A 496 13.08 -56.39 4.27
CA ALA A 496 11.82 -57.03 3.88
C ALA A 496 10.47 -56.51 4.43
N MET A 497 9.51 -56.26 3.54
CA MET A 497 8.62 -57.31 3.00
C MET A 497 7.77 -56.76 1.85
N ALA A 498 7.58 -57.61 0.85
CA ALA A 498 6.61 -57.45 -0.22
C ALA A 498 5.19 -57.67 0.31
N PHE A 499 4.25 -56.83 -0.12
CA PHE A 499 2.96 -57.21 -0.72
C PHE A 499 2.42 -56.03 -1.54
#